data_AF-A0A537S707-F1
#
_entry.id   AF-A0A537S707-F1
#
_cell.length_a   1.000
_cell.length_b   1.000
_cell.length_c   1.000
_cell.angle_alpha   90.00
_cell.angle_beta   90.00
_cell.angle_gamma   90.00
#
_symmetry.space_group_name_H-M   'P 1'
#
loop_
_entity.id
_entity.type
_entity.pdbx_description
1 polymer ?
#
loop_
_entity_poly.entity_id
_entity_poly.type
_entity_poly.pdbx_seq_one_letter_code
_entity_poly.pdbx_strand_id
1 'polypeptide(L)'
;PSEFRQAGIESFAAPDREQDDAAVLALIVEALREAGLARFQLRFGDLGLFTALLGALPMPQRWRRRLRHHFWRPEAFRAELARLTSRAALQAHGVPRELSDALDPARPQEAQALVEVYLERSGLELIGTRTLPEIAERLLAAAADARETPLPADTARLIESYTALKAPAREAAGRLEALVRLHKLDLGEVLAAFRRRLDLLDAAGVDTQGAAFAAEFGRDLEYYTGFVFEIVAPALGPDSPVAGGGRYDSLLADVGAPVPVPAVGSCIHTERLLAVLSGEAA
;
A
#
# COMPACT_ATOMS: atom_id res chain seq x y z
N PRO A 1 27.86 10.71 2.93
CA PRO A 1 27.19 9.67 3.75
C PRO A 1 26.84 10.24 5.14
N SER A 2 25.57 10.18 5.51
CA SER A 2 25.12 10.45 6.88
C SER A 2 25.02 9.12 7.64
N GLU A 3 25.54 9.09 8.86
CA GLU A 3 25.36 7.99 9.81
C GLU A 3 24.37 8.44 10.89
N PHE A 4 23.47 7.55 11.32
CA PHE A 4 22.49 7.81 12.37
C PHE A 4 22.15 6.49 13.08
N ARG A 5 21.59 6.58 14.29
CA ARG A 5 21.24 5.43 15.12
C ARG A 5 19.74 5.28 15.26
N GLN A 6 19.33 4.03 15.41
CA GLN A 6 17.95 3.65 15.65
C GLN A 6 17.88 2.67 16.81
N ALA A 7 16.86 2.83 17.65
CA ALA A 7 16.46 1.87 18.67
C ALA A 7 15.07 1.35 18.29
N GLY A 8 14.93 0.06 18.03
CA GLY A 8 13.70 -0.51 17.50
C GLY A 8 13.34 -1.87 18.09
N ILE A 9 12.10 -2.27 17.82
CA ILE A 9 11.54 -3.57 18.18
C ILE A 9 10.83 -4.16 16.98
N GLU A 10 10.82 -5.48 16.92
CA GLU A 10 10.15 -6.24 15.87
C GLU A 10 9.38 -7.40 16.52
N SER A 11 8.14 -7.60 16.08
CA SER A 11 7.30 -8.73 16.47
C SER A 11 7.01 -9.58 15.25
N PHE A 12 7.25 -10.89 15.35
CA PHE A 12 7.11 -11.85 14.26
C PHE A 12 6.15 -12.97 14.66
N ALA A 13 5.37 -13.43 13.68
CA ALA A 13 4.47 -14.57 13.79
C ALA A 13 3.43 -14.47 14.93
N ALA A 14 3.05 -13.25 15.33
CA ALA A 14 2.00 -13.05 16.31
C ALA A 14 0.64 -13.50 15.76
N PRO A 15 -0.19 -14.20 16.56
CA PRO A 15 -1.46 -14.76 16.10
C PRO A 15 -2.57 -13.70 15.95
N ASP A 16 -2.47 -12.60 16.70
CA ASP A 16 -3.47 -11.53 16.73
C ASP A 16 -2.84 -10.24 16.22
N ARG A 17 -3.21 -9.86 14.99
CA ARG A 17 -2.60 -8.74 14.27
C ARG A 17 -2.87 -7.40 14.96
N GLU A 18 -4.11 -7.14 15.37
CA GLU A 18 -4.44 -5.82 15.94
C GLU A 18 -3.87 -5.66 17.34
N GLN A 19 -3.80 -6.73 18.14
CA GLN A 19 -3.15 -6.72 19.45
C GLN A 19 -1.65 -6.45 19.34
N ASP A 20 -1.02 -7.09 18.36
CA ASP A 20 0.41 -6.96 18.09
C ASP A 20 0.77 -5.55 17.56
N ASP A 21 -0.03 -5.04 16.62
CA ASP A 21 0.08 -3.65 16.12
C ASP A 21 -0.02 -2.64 17.28
N ALA A 22 -0.99 -2.84 18.18
CA ALA A 22 -1.20 -1.97 19.32
C ALA A 22 -0.06 -2.05 20.34
N ALA A 23 0.43 -3.26 20.63
CA ALA A 23 1.51 -3.47 21.59
C ALA A 23 2.83 -2.82 21.14
N VAL A 24 3.19 -2.95 19.85
CA VAL A 24 4.40 -2.33 19.30
C VAL A 24 4.35 -0.81 19.38
N LEU A 25 3.25 -0.19 18.93
CA LEU A 25 3.12 1.26 19.02
C LEU A 25 3.06 1.74 20.48
N ALA A 26 2.34 1.04 21.36
CA ALA A 26 2.26 1.38 22.77
C ALA A 26 3.64 1.39 23.45
N LEU A 27 4.47 0.36 23.20
CA LEU A 27 5.81 0.29 23.78
C LEU A 27 6.70 1.44 23.30
N ILE A 28 6.59 1.83 22.03
CA ILE A 28 7.35 2.96 21.48
C ILE A 28 6.89 4.28 22.09
N VAL A 29 5.58 4.47 22.24
CA VAL A 29 5.01 5.65 22.91
C VAL A 29 5.46 5.73 24.37
N GLU A 30 5.45 4.61 25.08
CA GLU A 30 5.95 4.52 26.46
C GLU A 30 7.44 4.88 26.53
N ALA A 31 8.28 4.28 25.67
CA ALA A 31 9.71 4.55 25.62
C ALA A 31 10.01 6.03 25.32
N LEU A 32 9.26 6.67 24.41
CA LEU A 32 9.40 8.10 24.12
C LEU A 32 9.02 8.96 25.33
N ARG A 33 7.96 8.61 26.05
CA ARG A 33 7.52 9.33 27.26
C ARG A 33 8.54 9.19 28.39
N GLU A 34 9.06 7.99 28.62
CA GLU A 34 10.13 7.72 29.61
C GLU A 34 11.43 8.45 29.27
N ALA A 35 11.73 8.61 27.98
CA ALA A 35 12.86 9.42 27.52
C ALA A 35 12.63 10.94 27.70
N GLY A 36 11.42 11.38 28.07
CA GLY A 36 11.09 12.78 28.33
C GLY A 36 10.31 13.49 27.21
N LEU A 37 9.94 12.81 26.13
CA LEU A 37 9.15 13.39 25.05
C LEU A 37 7.66 13.43 25.43
N ALA A 38 7.26 14.48 26.14
CA ALA A 38 5.89 14.62 26.65
C ALA A 38 4.84 15.01 25.60
N ARG A 39 5.24 15.62 24.48
CA ARG A 39 4.33 16.12 23.44
C ARG A 39 4.76 15.66 22.05
N PHE A 40 3.88 14.97 21.36
CA PHE A 40 4.06 14.53 19.99
C PHE A 40 2.69 14.40 19.30
N GLN A 41 2.70 14.34 17.97
CA GLN A 41 1.53 14.00 17.16
C GLN A 41 1.71 12.60 16.59
N LEU A 42 0.69 11.76 16.75
CA LEU A 42 0.60 10.47 16.09
C LEU A 42 -0.13 10.63 14.75
N ARG A 43 0.48 10.12 13.68
CA ARG A 43 -0.14 10.00 12.35
C ARG A 43 -0.09 8.55 11.92
N PHE A 44 -1.14 8.07 11.25
CA PHE A 44 -1.13 6.72 10.74
C PHE A 44 -2.01 6.52 9.50
N GLY A 45 -1.84 5.37 8.89
CA GLY A 45 -2.60 4.84 7.76
C GLY A 45 -2.75 3.33 7.89
N ASP A 46 -3.44 2.72 6.93
CA ASP A 46 -3.57 1.27 6.86
C ASP A 46 -3.72 0.83 5.40
N LEU A 47 -2.71 0.13 4.88
CA LEU A 47 -2.71 -0.38 3.51
C LEU A 47 -3.65 -1.56 3.30
N GLY A 48 -4.06 -2.23 4.39
CA GLY A 48 -5.10 -3.24 4.38
C GLY A 48 -6.45 -2.65 3.94
N LEU A 49 -6.77 -1.42 4.35
CA LEU A 49 -7.99 -0.73 3.92
C LEU A 49 -8.01 -0.48 2.41
N PHE A 50 -6.89 -0.03 1.84
CA PHE A 50 -6.79 0.20 0.40
C PHE A 50 -6.87 -1.12 -0.39
N THR A 51 -6.21 -2.16 0.11
CA THR A 51 -6.26 -3.50 -0.49
C THR A 51 -7.68 -4.05 -0.47
N ALA A 52 -8.40 -3.89 0.65
CA ALA A 52 -9.79 -4.31 0.77
C ALA A 52 -10.72 -3.52 -0.17
N LEU A 53 -10.54 -2.19 -0.27
CA LEU A 53 -11.27 -1.36 -1.22
C LEU A 53 -11.10 -1.86 -2.66
N LEU A 54 -9.86 -2.06 -3.11
CA LEU A 54 -9.61 -2.58 -4.47
C LEU A 54 -10.20 -3.99 -4.66
N GLY A 55 -10.16 -4.83 -3.62
CA GLY A 55 -10.76 -6.16 -3.61
C GLY A 55 -12.28 -6.16 -3.82
N ALA A 56 -12.98 -5.22 -3.17
CA ALA A 56 -14.43 -5.06 -3.26
C ALA A 56 -14.89 -4.47 -4.60
N LEU A 57 -14.02 -3.75 -5.30
CA LEU A 57 -14.37 -3.10 -6.56
C LEU A 57 -14.50 -4.08 -7.74
N PRO A 58 -15.52 -3.92 -8.61
CA PRO A 58 -15.74 -4.77 -9.78
C PRO A 58 -14.75 -4.41 -10.90
N MET A 59 -13.54 -4.97 -10.84
CA MET A 59 -12.53 -4.81 -11.87
C MET A 59 -11.68 -6.08 -12.01
N PRO A 60 -10.97 -6.27 -13.14
CA PRO A 60 -10.07 -7.40 -13.29
C PRO A 60 -8.95 -7.43 -12.23
N GLN A 61 -8.56 -8.63 -11.80
CA GLN A 61 -7.46 -8.81 -10.82
C GLN A 61 -6.15 -8.14 -11.29
N ARG A 62 -5.86 -8.17 -12.59
CA ARG A 62 -4.68 -7.51 -13.19
C ARG A 62 -4.69 -5.99 -12.99
N TRP A 63 -5.86 -5.35 -12.99
CA TRP A 63 -6.01 -3.92 -12.73
C TRP A 63 -5.76 -3.61 -11.25
N ARG A 64 -6.35 -4.41 -10.35
CA ARG A 64 -6.09 -4.31 -8.90
C ARG A 64 -4.60 -4.43 -8.59
N ARG A 65 -3.91 -5.40 -9.20
CA ARG A 65 -2.47 -5.62 -9.01
C ARG A 65 -1.65 -4.40 -9.42
N ARG A 66 -1.95 -3.78 -10.56
CA ARG A 66 -1.24 -2.58 -11.04
C ARG A 66 -1.54 -1.35 -10.19
N LEU A 67 -2.79 -1.13 -9.80
CA LEU A 67 -3.15 -0.04 -8.89
C LEU A 67 -2.45 -0.18 -7.53
N ARG A 68 -2.40 -1.40 -6.97
CA ARG A 68 -1.65 -1.66 -5.73
C ARG A 68 -0.15 -1.45 -5.90
N HIS A 69 0.43 -1.93 -7.01
CA HIS A 69 1.85 -1.75 -7.31
C HIS A 69 2.23 -0.26 -7.45
N HIS A 70 1.38 0.55 -8.07
CA HIS A 70 1.65 1.98 -8.26
C HIS A 70 1.24 2.85 -7.07
N PHE A 71 0.56 2.31 -6.05
CA PHE A 71 0.02 3.10 -4.94
C PHE A 71 1.06 4.04 -4.28
N TRP A 72 2.28 3.53 -4.13
CA TRP A 72 3.45 4.21 -3.56
C TRP A 72 4.01 5.35 -4.42
N ARG A 73 3.58 5.46 -5.68
CA ARG A 73 4.06 6.42 -6.66
C ARG A 73 2.88 7.26 -7.15
N PRO A 74 2.53 8.38 -6.48
CA PRO A 74 1.28 9.10 -6.73
C PRO A 74 1.04 9.46 -8.21
N GLU A 75 2.07 9.88 -8.94
CA GLU A 75 1.96 10.20 -10.36
C GLU A 75 1.69 8.95 -11.21
N ALA A 76 2.41 7.86 -10.99
CA ALA A 76 2.20 6.59 -11.68
C ALA A 76 0.82 5.99 -11.34
N PHE A 77 0.37 6.12 -10.09
CA PHE A 77 -0.95 5.70 -9.64
C PHE A 77 -2.06 6.44 -10.39
N ARG A 78 -1.97 7.78 -10.42
CA ARG A 78 -2.93 8.63 -11.15
C ARG A 78 -2.92 8.33 -12.64
N ALA A 79 -1.74 8.15 -13.24
CA ALA A 79 -1.61 7.81 -14.64
C ALA A 79 -2.25 6.45 -14.96
N GLU A 80 -2.01 5.43 -14.12
CA GLU A 80 -2.65 4.12 -14.30
C GLU A 80 -4.16 4.22 -14.12
N LEU A 81 -4.66 4.91 -13.09
CA LEU A 81 -6.10 5.09 -12.89
C LEU A 81 -6.76 5.81 -14.08
N ALA A 82 -6.13 6.86 -14.61
CA ALA A 82 -6.58 7.57 -15.81
C ALA A 82 -6.54 6.70 -17.07
N ARG A 83 -5.54 5.82 -17.19
CA ARG A 83 -5.46 4.84 -18.28
C ARG A 83 -6.62 3.85 -18.23
N LEU A 84 -6.96 3.36 -17.04
CA LEU A 84 -8.03 2.38 -16.85
C LEU A 84 -9.42 2.92 -17.18
N THR A 85 -9.65 4.23 -17.10
CA THR A 85 -10.92 4.87 -17.42
C THR A 85 -11.07 5.22 -18.91
N SER A 86 -10.03 5.04 -19.73
CA SER A 86 -10.02 5.44 -21.14
C SER A 86 -9.93 4.24 -22.09
N ARG A 87 -10.97 4.04 -22.91
CA ARG A 87 -10.96 3.04 -24.00
C ARG A 87 -9.75 3.19 -24.92
N ALA A 88 -9.47 4.43 -25.34
CA ALA A 88 -8.36 4.73 -26.22
C ALA A 88 -7.01 4.38 -25.56
N ALA A 89 -6.86 4.67 -24.27
CA ALA A 89 -5.62 4.37 -23.54
C ALA A 89 -5.43 2.87 -23.26
N LEU A 90 -6.52 2.11 -23.06
CA LEU A 90 -6.47 0.64 -22.97
C LEU A 90 -6.06 -0.01 -24.30
N GLN A 91 -6.50 0.55 -25.43
CA GLN A 91 -6.17 0.07 -26.77
C GLN A 91 -4.80 0.56 -27.28
N ALA A 92 -4.30 1.67 -26.72
CA ALA A 92 -2.96 2.20 -26.99
C ALA A 92 -1.87 1.38 -26.27
N HIS A 93 -1.93 0.05 -26.42
CA HIS A 93 -0.85 -0.84 -26.03
C HIS A 93 0.15 -0.92 -27.19
N GLY A 94 1.46 -0.90 -26.91
CA GLY A 94 2.49 -1.08 -27.94
C GLY A 94 2.53 -2.49 -28.57
N VAL A 95 1.49 -3.30 -28.39
CA VAL A 95 1.38 -4.65 -28.95
C VAL A 95 0.95 -4.56 -30.42
N PRO A 96 1.68 -5.22 -31.35
CA PRO A 96 1.28 -5.35 -32.74
C PRO A 96 -0.14 -5.90 -32.90
N ARG A 97 -0.91 -5.41 -33.88
CA ARG A 97 -2.30 -5.84 -34.10
C ARG A 97 -2.42 -7.35 -34.33
N GLU A 98 -1.52 -7.94 -35.13
CA GLU A 98 -1.49 -9.39 -35.36
C GLU A 98 -1.42 -10.19 -34.06
N LEU A 99 -0.54 -9.77 -33.13
CA LEU A 99 -0.44 -10.39 -31.80
C LEU A 99 -1.65 -10.10 -30.92
N SER A 100 -2.15 -8.85 -30.92
CA SER A 100 -3.32 -8.50 -30.11
C SER A 100 -4.55 -9.30 -30.53
N ASP A 101 -4.76 -9.47 -31.84
CA ASP A 101 -5.88 -10.22 -32.41
C ASP A 101 -5.73 -11.73 -32.16
N ALA A 102 -4.51 -12.28 -32.29
CA ALA A 102 -4.24 -13.71 -32.11
C ALA A 102 -4.24 -14.15 -30.64
N LEU A 103 -3.77 -13.31 -29.71
CA LEU A 103 -3.68 -13.64 -28.30
C LEU A 103 -5.08 -13.66 -27.67
N ASP A 104 -5.48 -14.82 -27.16
CA ASP A 104 -6.78 -15.02 -26.54
C ASP A 104 -6.64 -15.18 -25.01
N PRO A 105 -7.13 -14.22 -24.19
CA PRO A 105 -7.11 -14.30 -22.73
C PRO A 105 -7.81 -15.54 -22.16
N ALA A 106 -8.70 -16.19 -22.90
CA ALA A 106 -9.34 -17.45 -22.50
C ALA A 106 -8.43 -18.67 -22.69
N ARG A 107 -7.33 -18.54 -23.43
CA ARG A 107 -6.38 -19.62 -23.76
C ARG A 107 -4.93 -19.21 -23.45
N PRO A 108 -4.60 -18.88 -22.18
CA PRO A 108 -3.27 -18.40 -21.80
C PRO A 108 -2.14 -19.38 -22.13
N GLN A 109 -2.41 -20.68 -22.12
CA GLN A 109 -1.45 -21.73 -22.45
C GLN A 109 -0.94 -21.67 -23.90
N GLU A 110 -1.70 -21.07 -24.82
CA GLU A 110 -1.31 -20.92 -26.22
C GLU A 110 -0.47 -19.66 -26.45
N ALA A 111 -0.48 -18.70 -25.51
CA ALA A 111 0.13 -17.38 -25.69
C ALA A 111 1.63 -17.47 -25.98
N GLN A 112 2.36 -18.35 -25.28
CA GLN A 112 3.80 -18.50 -25.46
C GLN A 112 4.14 -18.97 -26.89
N ALA A 113 3.48 -20.02 -27.36
CA ALA A 113 3.70 -20.57 -28.70
C ALA A 113 3.35 -19.56 -29.80
N LEU A 114 2.27 -18.78 -29.61
CA LEU A 114 1.89 -17.72 -30.56
C LEU A 114 2.94 -16.60 -30.64
N VAL A 115 3.50 -16.20 -29.50
CA VAL A 115 4.56 -15.18 -29.47
C VAL A 115 5.85 -15.72 -30.08
N GLU A 116 6.21 -16.98 -29.83
CA GLU A 116 7.36 -17.65 -30.43
C GLU A 116 7.29 -17.64 -31.96
N VAL A 117 6.16 -18.11 -32.51
CA VAL A 117 5.91 -18.13 -33.96
C VAL A 117 5.96 -16.72 -34.55
N TYR A 118 5.44 -15.71 -33.85
CA TYR A 118 5.53 -14.33 -34.31
C TYR A 118 6.96 -13.81 -34.35
N LEU A 119 7.76 -14.08 -33.32
CA LEU A 119 9.17 -13.64 -33.24
C LEU A 119 10.01 -14.29 -34.35
N GLU A 120 9.87 -15.60 -34.56
CA GLU A 120 10.55 -16.33 -35.64
C GLU A 120 10.19 -15.77 -37.02
N ARG A 121 8.89 -15.62 -37.30
CA ARG A 121 8.41 -15.09 -38.58
C ARG A 121 8.87 -13.64 -38.83
N SER A 122 9.01 -12.86 -37.76
CA SER A 122 9.43 -11.45 -37.83
C SER A 122 10.95 -11.27 -37.83
N GLY A 123 11.72 -12.36 -37.67
CA GLY A 123 13.18 -12.29 -37.52
C GLY A 123 13.63 -11.51 -36.29
N LEU A 124 12.83 -11.53 -35.21
CA LEU A 124 13.11 -10.81 -33.97
C LEU A 124 13.80 -11.73 -32.97
N GLU A 125 15.02 -11.40 -32.60
CA GLU A 125 15.73 -12.08 -31.52
C GLU A 125 15.27 -11.59 -30.14
N LEU A 126 15.18 -12.51 -29.18
CA LEU A 126 14.92 -12.20 -27.78
C LEU A 126 16.17 -11.58 -27.15
N ILE A 127 16.14 -10.26 -26.97
CA ILE A 127 17.22 -9.50 -26.34
C ILE A 127 16.76 -9.03 -24.95
N GLY A 128 17.59 -9.26 -23.93
CA GLY A 128 17.39 -8.75 -22.58
C GLY A 128 17.16 -9.84 -21.53
N THR A 129 16.60 -9.45 -20.39
CA THR A 129 16.48 -10.32 -19.20
C THR A 129 15.12 -11.00 -19.06
N ARG A 130 14.12 -10.62 -19.87
CA ARG A 130 12.80 -11.24 -19.82
C ARG A 130 12.78 -12.53 -20.62
N THR A 131 12.22 -13.57 -20.01
CA THR A 131 11.98 -14.84 -20.65
C THR A 131 10.77 -14.75 -21.59
N LEU A 132 10.71 -15.64 -22.58
CA LEU A 132 9.57 -15.72 -23.50
C LEU A 132 8.21 -15.91 -22.77
N PRO A 133 8.08 -16.76 -21.73
CA PRO A 133 6.86 -16.85 -20.93
C PRO A 133 6.43 -15.50 -20.31
N GLU A 134 7.37 -14.74 -19.73
CA GLU A 134 7.06 -13.44 -19.13
C GLU A 134 6.61 -12.41 -20.17
N ILE A 135 7.22 -12.44 -21.36
CA ILE A 135 6.80 -11.59 -22.49
C ILE A 135 5.38 -11.97 -22.92
N ALA A 136 5.11 -13.26 -23.11
CA ALA A 136 3.80 -13.75 -23.49
C ALA A 136 2.71 -13.38 -22.47
N GLU A 137 2.96 -13.54 -21.17
CA GLU A 137 2.03 -13.13 -20.11
C GLU A 137 1.70 -11.63 -20.20
N ARG A 138 2.71 -10.78 -20.42
CA ARG A 138 2.53 -9.33 -20.53
C ARG A 138 1.75 -8.93 -21.78
N LEU A 139 2.05 -9.54 -22.93
CA LEU A 139 1.33 -9.28 -24.17
C LEU A 139 -0.12 -9.75 -24.08
N LEU A 140 -0.35 -10.92 -23.47
CA LEU A 140 -1.69 -11.44 -23.20
C LEU A 140 -2.49 -10.49 -22.29
N ALA A 141 -1.87 -9.98 -21.22
CA ALA A 141 -2.49 -9.01 -20.32
C ALA A 141 -2.84 -7.69 -21.04
N ALA A 142 -2.00 -7.24 -21.97
CA ALA A 142 -2.26 -6.06 -22.78
C ALA A 142 -3.41 -6.29 -23.78
N ALA A 143 -3.46 -7.44 -24.45
CA ALA A 143 -4.58 -7.82 -25.32
C ALA A 143 -5.90 -7.95 -24.53
N ALA A 144 -5.85 -8.48 -23.31
CA ALA A 144 -6.99 -8.53 -22.41
C ALA A 144 -7.47 -7.13 -22.02
N ASP A 145 -6.56 -6.21 -21.69
CA ASP A 145 -6.88 -4.82 -21.39
C ASP A 145 -7.55 -4.10 -22.58
N ALA A 146 -7.07 -4.34 -23.80
CA ALA A 146 -7.63 -3.73 -25.02
C ALA A 146 -9.11 -4.04 -25.24
N ARG A 147 -9.52 -5.25 -24.86
CA ARG A 147 -10.87 -5.79 -25.00
C ARG A 147 -11.77 -5.50 -23.78
N GLU A 148 -11.17 -5.11 -22.66
CA GLU A 148 -11.88 -4.90 -21.40
C GLU A 148 -12.73 -3.64 -21.41
N THR A 149 -13.87 -3.63 -20.71
CA THR A 149 -14.65 -2.39 -20.55
C THR A 149 -13.92 -1.41 -19.62
N PRO A 150 -13.72 -0.13 -20.00
CA PRO A 150 -13.05 0.85 -19.14
C PRO A 150 -13.68 0.93 -17.75
N LEU A 151 -12.83 1.21 -16.77
CA LEU A 151 -13.27 1.40 -15.39
C LEU A 151 -14.30 2.53 -15.33
N PRO A 152 -15.47 2.33 -14.72
CA PRO A 152 -16.48 3.38 -14.61
C PRO A 152 -15.92 4.62 -13.91
N ALA A 153 -16.26 5.81 -14.41
CA ALA A 153 -15.77 7.07 -13.85
C ALA A 153 -16.14 7.23 -12.36
N ASP A 154 -17.30 6.73 -11.94
CA ASP A 154 -17.70 6.71 -10.52
C ASP A 154 -16.81 5.83 -9.64
N THR A 155 -16.27 4.73 -10.20
CA THR A 155 -15.31 3.88 -9.48
C THR A 155 -13.96 4.57 -9.33
N ALA A 156 -13.49 5.25 -10.39
CA ALA A 156 -12.26 6.03 -10.30
C ALA A 156 -12.39 7.18 -9.28
N ARG A 157 -13.51 7.91 -9.30
CA ARG A 157 -13.81 8.97 -8.31
C ARG A 157 -13.85 8.44 -6.88
N LEU A 158 -14.37 7.23 -6.66
CA LEU A 158 -14.36 6.59 -5.34
C LEU A 158 -12.92 6.31 -4.88
N ILE A 159 -12.08 5.75 -5.75
CA ILE A 159 -10.66 5.51 -5.44
C ILE A 159 -9.96 6.84 -5.11
N GLU A 160 -10.16 7.87 -5.93
CA GLU A 160 -9.61 9.21 -5.68
C GLU A 160 -10.08 9.78 -4.34
N SER A 161 -11.38 9.70 -4.05
CA SER A 161 -11.97 10.15 -2.79
C SER A 161 -11.44 9.40 -1.58
N TYR A 162 -11.21 8.09 -1.71
CA TYR A 162 -10.52 7.30 -0.70
C TYR A 162 -9.11 7.85 -0.47
N THR A 163 -8.32 8.02 -1.53
CA THR A 163 -6.92 8.46 -1.40
C THR A 163 -6.77 9.86 -0.82
N ALA A 164 -7.75 10.73 -1.04
CA ALA A 164 -7.78 12.08 -0.48
C ALA A 164 -8.27 12.14 0.98
N LEU A 165 -8.74 11.01 1.54
CA LEU A 165 -9.35 11.00 2.87
C LEU A 165 -8.31 11.25 3.97
N LYS A 166 -8.53 12.35 4.69
CA LYS A 166 -7.82 12.74 5.91
C LYS A 166 -8.85 13.02 6.99
N ALA A 167 -8.62 12.52 8.20
CA ALA A 167 -9.56 12.65 9.31
C ALA A 167 -8.87 12.43 10.66
N PRO A 168 -9.48 12.87 11.77
CA PRO A 168 -9.17 12.29 13.07
C PRO A 168 -9.31 10.77 13.02
N ALA A 169 -8.39 10.07 13.65
CA ALA A 169 -8.31 8.60 13.69
C ALA A 169 -9.66 7.93 14.01
N ARG A 170 -10.34 8.45 15.03
CA ARG A 170 -11.63 7.94 15.52
C ARG A 170 -12.80 8.18 14.57
N GLU A 171 -12.68 9.14 13.66
CA GLU A 171 -13.69 9.40 12.63
C GLU A 171 -13.43 8.61 11.33
N ALA A 172 -12.20 8.14 11.11
CA ALA A 172 -11.78 7.55 9.85
C ALA A 172 -12.67 6.38 9.42
N ALA A 173 -12.95 5.44 10.33
CA ALA A 173 -13.79 4.28 10.02
C ALA A 173 -15.20 4.67 9.58
N GLY A 174 -15.83 5.65 10.25
CA GLY A 174 -17.16 6.13 9.89
C GLY A 174 -17.19 6.87 8.55
N ARG A 175 -16.14 7.66 8.26
CA ARG A 175 -16.02 8.36 6.97
C ARG A 175 -15.78 7.38 5.81
N LEU A 176 -14.96 6.35 6.03
CA LEU A 176 -14.73 5.28 5.05
C LEU A 176 -16.01 4.48 4.81
N GLU A 177 -16.74 4.12 5.86
CA GLU A 177 -18.03 3.43 5.73
C GLU A 177 -19.04 4.27 4.93
N ALA A 178 -19.15 5.56 5.24
CA ALA A 178 -20.01 6.48 4.48
C ALA A 178 -19.60 6.57 3.01
N LEU A 179 -18.30 6.62 2.72
CA LEU A 179 -17.76 6.68 1.37
C LEU A 179 -18.12 5.45 0.54
N VAL A 180 -17.91 4.25 1.10
CA VAL A 180 -18.10 2.99 0.35
C VAL A 180 -19.57 2.56 0.25
N ARG A 181 -20.41 3.00 1.21
CA ARG A 181 -21.86 2.76 1.20
C ARG A 181 -22.55 3.37 -0.02
N LEU A 182 -22.09 4.52 -0.51
CA LEU A 182 -22.63 5.16 -1.73
C LEU A 182 -22.50 4.25 -2.96
N HIS A 183 -21.51 3.37 -2.96
CA HIS A 183 -21.22 2.42 -4.03
C HIS A 183 -21.65 0.98 -3.70
N LYS A 184 -22.41 0.78 -2.61
CA LYS A 184 -22.88 -0.53 -2.14
C LYS A 184 -21.75 -1.54 -1.92
N LEU A 185 -20.57 -1.06 -1.53
CA LEU A 185 -19.44 -1.90 -1.16
C LEU A 185 -19.47 -2.19 0.34
N ASP A 186 -19.00 -3.36 0.72
CA ASP A 186 -18.88 -3.78 2.12
C ASP A 186 -17.41 -3.95 2.49
N LEU A 187 -16.98 -3.16 3.48
CA LEU A 187 -15.65 -3.23 4.11
C LEU A 187 -15.76 -3.55 5.61
N GLY A 188 -16.88 -4.13 6.06
CA GLY A 188 -17.21 -4.29 7.48
C GLY A 188 -16.14 -5.00 8.30
N GLU A 189 -15.59 -6.10 7.80
CA GLU A 189 -14.55 -6.86 8.51
C GLU A 189 -13.27 -6.05 8.72
N VAL A 190 -12.73 -5.42 7.67
CA VAL A 190 -11.50 -4.62 7.77
C VAL A 190 -11.71 -3.34 8.59
N LEU A 191 -12.91 -2.74 8.53
CA LEU A 191 -13.25 -1.58 9.35
C LEU A 191 -13.45 -1.97 10.82
N ALA A 192 -13.96 -3.17 11.10
CA ALA A 192 -14.04 -3.70 12.45
C ALA A 192 -12.64 -3.98 13.04
N ALA A 193 -11.74 -4.60 12.27
CA ALA A 193 -10.35 -4.78 12.66
C ALA A 193 -9.65 -3.43 12.92
N PHE A 194 -9.85 -2.44 12.04
CA PHE A 194 -9.32 -1.09 12.23
C PHE A 194 -9.84 -0.45 13.54
N ARG A 195 -11.15 -0.52 13.82
CA ARG A 195 -11.74 -0.01 15.07
C ARG A 195 -11.16 -0.71 16.29
N ARG A 196 -11.08 -2.04 16.25
CA ARG A 196 -10.50 -2.86 17.32
C ARG A 196 -9.07 -2.44 17.63
N ARG A 197 -8.23 -2.19 16.61
CA ARG A 197 -6.86 -1.71 16.82
C ARG A 197 -6.83 -0.39 17.59
N LEU A 198 -7.70 0.57 17.23
CA LEU A 198 -7.79 1.84 17.96
C LEU A 198 -8.22 1.63 19.42
N ASP A 199 -9.18 0.74 19.67
CA ASP A 199 -9.63 0.43 21.04
C ASP A 199 -8.50 -0.19 21.88
N LEU A 200 -7.69 -1.06 21.28
CA LEU A 200 -6.52 -1.65 21.93
C LEU A 200 -5.43 -0.61 22.22
N LEU A 201 -5.22 0.34 21.30
CA LEU A 201 -4.29 1.46 21.49
C LEU A 201 -4.73 2.39 22.64
N ASP A 202 -6.01 2.74 22.72
CA ASP A 202 -6.53 3.53 23.84
C ASP A 202 -6.39 2.77 25.17
N ALA A 203 -6.70 1.47 25.18
CA ALA A 203 -6.53 0.64 26.37
C ALA A 203 -5.06 0.56 26.83
N ALA A 204 -4.11 0.70 25.90
CA ALA A 204 -2.68 0.75 26.16
C ALA A 204 -2.15 2.18 26.45
N GLY A 205 -3.03 3.18 26.57
CA GLY A 205 -2.66 4.56 26.93
C GLY A 205 -2.07 5.39 25.77
N VAL A 206 -2.26 4.96 24.52
CA VAL A 206 -1.95 5.75 23.33
C VAL A 206 -3.15 6.65 23.02
N ASP A 207 -2.91 7.95 22.84
CA ASP A 207 -3.98 8.91 22.53
C ASP A 207 -4.43 8.78 21.06
N THR A 208 -5.50 8.00 20.83
CA THR A 208 -6.09 7.90 19.49
C THR A 208 -7.09 9.03 19.19
N GLN A 209 -7.51 9.83 20.17
CA GLN A 209 -8.39 10.98 19.93
C GLN A 209 -7.62 12.13 19.27
N GLY A 210 -6.38 12.35 19.70
CA GLY A 210 -5.44 13.31 19.12
C GLY A 210 -4.73 12.83 17.85
N ALA A 211 -4.91 11.57 17.45
CA ALA A 211 -4.22 10.99 16.32
C ALA A 211 -4.88 11.35 14.96
N ALA A 212 -4.04 11.52 13.94
CA ALA A 212 -4.48 11.80 12.58
C ALA A 212 -4.40 10.55 11.69
N PHE A 213 -5.45 10.31 10.90
CA PHE A 213 -5.48 9.30 9.86
C PHE A 213 -5.39 9.94 8.48
N ALA A 214 -4.60 9.33 7.59
CA ALA A 214 -4.66 9.60 6.16
C ALA A 214 -4.61 8.29 5.36
N ALA A 215 -5.53 8.14 4.40
CA ALA A 215 -5.63 6.93 3.60
C ALA A 215 -4.45 6.69 2.65
N GLU A 216 -3.74 7.77 2.29
CA GLU A 216 -2.51 7.74 1.50
C GLU A 216 -1.24 7.57 2.34
N PHE A 217 -1.36 7.54 3.67
CA PHE A 217 -0.20 7.45 4.57
C PHE A 217 0.51 6.10 4.43
N GLY A 218 1.83 6.13 4.55
CA GLY A 218 2.71 4.97 4.39
C GLY A 218 3.18 4.72 2.96
N ARG A 219 2.75 5.50 1.96
CA ARG A 219 3.15 5.35 0.55
C ARG A 219 4.65 5.49 0.27
N ASP A 220 5.46 5.86 1.26
CA ASP A 220 6.89 6.08 1.09
C ASP A 220 7.75 4.80 1.24
N LEU A 221 7.18 3.69 1.76
CA LEU A 221 7.91 2.45 2.01
C LEU A 221 7.19 1.20 1.48
N GLU A 222 7.61 0.70 0.32
CA GLU A 222 6.92 -0.33 -0.49
C GLU A 222 6.67 -1.69 0.22
N TYR A 223 7.29 -1.95 1.38
CA TYR A 223 7.20 -3.25 2.08
C TYR A 223 6.06 -3.36 3.09
N TYR A 224 5.40 -2.25 3.48
CA TYR A 224 4.28 -2.32 4.42
C TYR A 224 3.04 -2.97 3.79
N THR A 225 2.30 -3.75 4.58
CA THR A 225 1.12 -4.52 4.15
C THR A 225 -0.15 -4.13 4.90
N GLY A 226 -0.06 -3.31 5.95
CA GLY A 226 -1.19 -2.99 6.83
C GLY A 226 -1.02 -1.66 7.56
N PHE A 227 -1.24 -1.69 8.88
CA PHE A 227 -1.07 -0.54 9.78
C PHE A 227 0.32 0.06 9.65
N VAL A 228 0.40 1.38 9.56
CA VAL A 228 1.65 2.14 9.46
C VAL A 228 1.48 3.45 10.22
N PHE A 229 2.50 3.88 10.96
CA PHE A 229 2.43 5.06 11.80
C PHE A 229 3.75 5.82 11.87
N GLU A 230 3.65 7.10 12.21
CA GLU A 230 4.76 7.96 12.58
C GLU A 230 4.39 8.82 13.78
N ILE A 231 5.41 9.10 14.59
CA ILE A 231 5.34 10.00 15.74
C ILE A 231 6.21 11.21 15.44
N VAL A 232 5.59 12.38 15.37
CA VAL A 232 6.24 13.63 15.04
C VAL A 232 6.29 14.53 16.27
N ALA A 233 7.48 15.01 16.61
CA ALA A 233 7.63 16.07 17.61
C ALA A 233 7.39 17.43 16.95
N PRO A 234 6.62 18.35 17.57
CA PRO A 234 6.35 19.68 16.99
C PRO A 234 7.60 20.46 16.57
N ALA A 235 8.74 20.24 17.25
CA ALA A 235 9.98 20.95 17.00
C ALA A 235 10.75 20.48 15.74
N LEU A 236 10.43 19.33 15.14
CA LEU A 236 11.16 18.79 13.97
C LEU A 236 10.44 19.02 12.63
N GLY A 237 9.18 19.44 12.68
CA GLY A 237 8.31 19.52 11.50
C GLY A 237 7.81 18.15 11.00
N PRO A 238 6.89 18.14 10.02
CA PRO A 238 6.12 16.96 9.61
C PRO A 238 6.92 15.89 8.84
N ASP A 239 8.10 16.23 8.33
CA ASP A 239 8.92 15.34 7.48
C ASP A 239 10.07 14.66 8.25
N SER A 240 10.18 14.96 9.55
CA SER A 240 11.23 14.45 10.43
C SER A 240 10.63 13.72 11.64
N PRO A 241 9.97 12.57 11.43
CA PRO A 241 9.39 11.80 12.52
C PRO A 241 10.47 11.33 13.49
N VAL A 242 10.18 11.39 14.79
CA VAL A 242 11.04 10.87 15.85
C VAL A 242 10.98 9.35 15.88
N ALA A 243 9.81 8.77 15.63
CA ALA A 243 9.64 7.33 15.55
C ALA A 243 8.66 6.98 14.42
N GLY A 244 8.77 5.77 13.90
CA GLY A 244 7.87 5.27 12.88
C GLY A 244 7.96 3.76 12.76
N GLY A 245 6.92 3.17 12.20
CA GLY A 245 6.77 1.73 12.15
C GLY A 245 5.53 1.31 11.38
N GLY A 246 5.35 0.00 11.28
CA GLY A 246 4.20 -0.58 10.59
C GLY A 246 4.32 -2.07 10.38
N ARG A 247 3.25 -2.65 9.83
CA ARG A 247 3.10 -4.08 9.57
C ARG A 247 3.57 -4.45 8.16
N TYR A 248 4.34 -5.52 8.02
CA TYR A 248 5.00 -5.95 6.80
C TYR A 248 5.02 -7.49 6.63
N ASP A 249 3.84 -8.08 6.46
CA ASP A 249 3.66 -9.54 6.50
C ASP A 249 4.36 -10.33 5.36
N SER A 250 4.75 -9.64 4.28
CA SER A 250 5.36 -10.27 3.09
C SER A 250 6.89 -10.21 3.08
N LEU A 251 7.49 -9.28 3.83
CA LEU A 251 8.91 -8.93 3.68
C LEU A 251 9.84 -10.14 3.87
N LEU A 252 9.53 -10.98 4.86
CA LEU A 252 10.36 -12.15 5.16
C LEU A 252 10.34 -13.17 4.01
N ALA A 253 9.19 -13.36 3.35
CA ALA A 253 9.10 -14.23 2.18
C ALA A 253 9.85 -13.63 0.98
N ASP A 254 9.77 -12.30 0.80
CA ASP A 254 10.46 -11.60 -0.29
C ASP A 254 12.01 -11.73 -0.18
N VAL A 255 12.54 -11.99 1.02
CA VAL A 255 13.98 -12.21 1.28
C VAL A 255 14.36 -13.68 1.50
N GLY A 256 13.44 -14.62 1.25
CA GLY A 256 13.76 -16.05 1.18
C GLY A 256 13.15 -16.95 2.26
N ALA A 257 12.27 -16.44 3.12
CA ALA A 257 11.50 -17.30 4.01
C ALA A 257 10.54 -18.19 3.19
N PRO A 258 10.35 -19.47 3.58
CA PRO A 258 9.55 -20.42 2.81
C PRO A 258 8.05 -20.13 2.83
N VAL A 259 7.60 -19.34 3.81
CA VAL A 259 6.20 -18.92 3.98
C VAL A 259 6.16 -17.45 4.40
N PRO A 260 5.08 -16.71 4.07
CA PRO A 260 4.85 -15.38 4.64
C PRO A 260 4.81 -15.45 6.17
N VAL A 261 5.46 -14.49 6.82
CA VAL A 261 5.52 -14.39 8.28
C VAL A 261 4.93 -13.04 8.67
N PRO A 262 3.76 -13.01 9.32
CA PRO A 262 3.18 -11.76 9.82
C PRO A 262 4.16 -11.05 10.73
N ALA A 263 4.37 -9.76 10.51
CA ALA A 263 5.38 -9.00 11.23
C ALA A 263 4.99 -7.54 11.37
N VAL A 264 5.31 -6.93 12.51
CA VAL A 264 5.14 -5.51 12.76
C VAL A 264 6.32 -4.98 13.55
N GLY A 265 6.72 -3.76 13.21
CA GLY A 265 7.95 -3.18 13.67
C GLY A 265 7.85 -1.71 13.94
N SER A 266 8.82 -1.20 14.70
CA SER A 266 8.99 0.23 14.87
C SER A 266 10.40 0.57 15.32
N CYS A 267 10.84 1.78 14.98
CA CYS A 267 12.10 2.32 15.45
C CYS A 267 11.95 3.78 15.90
N ILE A 268 12.82 4.18 16.83
CA ILE A 268 13.06 5.54 17.28
C ILE A 268 14.38 6.02 16.66
N HIS A 269 14.35 7.18 16.01
CA HIS A 269 15.54 7.89 15.57
C HIS A 269 16.17 8.61 16.76
N THR A 270 17.21 8.03 17.35
CA THR A 270 17.73 8.49 18.64
C THR A 270 18.30 9.90 18.60
N GLU A 271 18.94 10.30 17.50
CA GLU A 271 19.49 11.64 17.32
C GLU A 271 18.39 12.69 17.19
N ARG A 272 17.28 12.37 16.51
CA ARG A 272 16.12 13.27 16.42
C ARG A 272 15.45 13.43 17.78
N LEU A 273 15.31 12.34 18.53
CA LEU A 273 14.79 12.38 19.90
C LEU A 273 15.68 13.26 20.77
N LEU A 274 16.99 13.03 20.78
CA LEU A 274 17.95 13.83 21.55
C LEU A 274 17.89 15.30 21.17
N ALA A 275 17.85 15.64 19.88
CA ALA A 275 17.74 17.03 19.41
C ALA A 275 16.48 17.74 19.94
N VAL A 276 15.35 17.02 20.01
CA VAL A 276 14.10 17.57 20.59
C VAL A 276 14.25 17.78 22.09
N LEU A 277 14.88 16.84 22.80
CA LEU A 277 15.04 16.91 24.26
C LEU A 277 16.09 17.94 24.69
N SER A 278 17.12 18.18 23.88
CA SER A 278 18.14 19.21 24.11
C SER A 278 17.70 20.62 23.69
N GLY A 279 16.58 20.73 22.98
CA GLY A 279 16.11 22.01 22.41
C GLY A 279 16.89 22.46 21.17
N GLU A 280 17.61 21.54 20.52
CA GLU A 280 18.42 21.78 19.32
C GLU A 280 17.67 21.45 18.01
N ALA A 281 16.41 20.99 18.11
CA ALA A 281 15.53 20.83 16.96
C ALA A 281 15.20 22.21 16.35
N ALA A 282 15.74 22.48 15.16
CA ALA A 282 15.55 23.72 14.39
C ALA A 282 14.71 23.45 13.12
#